data_AF-A0A1R2CKM8-F1
#
_entry.id   AF-A0A1R2CKM8-F1
#
_cell.length_a   1.000
_cell.length_b   1.000
_cell.length_c   1.000
_cell.angle_alpha   90.00
_cell.angle_beta   90.00
_cell.angle_gamma   90.00
#
_symmetry.space_group_name_H-M   'P 1'
#
loop_
_entity.id
_entity.type
_entity.pdbx_description
1 polymer ?
#
loop_
_entity_poly.entity_id
_entity_poly.type
_entity_poly.pdbx_seq_one_letter_code
_entity_poly.pdbx_strand_id
1 'polypeptide(L)'
;MLIESMIAEKMMNYYGRKFMMITDILMMVSSWITIVPFTPTFAIGRFLSGIAAGIFMTIPVSFVNEVTPDKMIPKICPLVQISTNVELIFAYGFDYLCILRIMI
;
A
#
# COMPACT_ATOMS: atom_id res chain seq x y z
N MET A 1 8.55 1.98 6.26
CA MET A 1 7.30 1.61 6.99
C MET A 1 6.99 2.49 8.19
N LEU A 2 7.53 2.32 9.41
CA LEU A 2 7.10 3.14 10.57
C LEU A 2 7.35 4.65 10.41
N ILE A 3 8.55 5.04 9.95
CA ILE A 3 8.91 6.45 9.71
C ILE A 3 8.03 7.08 8.62
N GLU A 4 7.65 6.30 7.61
CA GLU A 4 6.87 6.78 6.47
C GLU A 4 5.38 6.91 6.81
N SER A 5 4.88 6.01 7.64
CA SER A 5 3.52 6.08 8.19
C SER A 5 3.32 7.38 8.99
N MET A 6 4.29 7.77 9.83
CA MET A 6 4.23 9.02 10.59
C MET A 6 4.24 10.27 9.70
N ILE A 7 5.01 10.25 8.62
CA ILE A 7 5.06 11.35 7.64
C ILE A 7 3.76 11.41 6.83
N ALA A 8 3.23 10.26 6.43
CA ALA A 8 1.99 10.13 5.69
C ALA A 8 0.79 10.67 6.47
N GLU A 9 0.71 10.39 7.77
CA GLU A 9 -0.37 10.84 8.64
C GLU A 9 -0.39 12.38 8.74
N LYS A 10 0.78 13.00 8.86
CA LYS A 10 0.92 14.46 8.88
C LYS A 10 0.57 15.10 7.53
N MET A 11 0.95 14.45 6.43
CA MET A 11 0.65 14.92 5.06
C MET A 11 -0.83 14.76 4.69
N MET A 12 -1.47 13.69 5.16
CA MET A 12 -2.91 13.44 4.95
C MET A 12 -3.77 14.51 5.61
N ASN A 13 -3.45 14.89 6.85
CA ASN A 13 -4.15 15.98 7.55
C ASN A 13 -4.09 17.33 6.80
N TYR A 14 -3.05 17.54 5.99
CA TYR A 14 -2.89 18.76 5.19
C TYR A 14 -3.56 18.70 3.82
N TYR A 15 -3.54 17.54 3.15
CA TYR A 15 -4.00 17.40 1.74
C TYR A 15 -5.36 16.71 1.58
N GLY A 16 -5.89 16.07 2.64
CA GLY A 16 -7.17 15.36 2.64
C GLY A 16 -7.25 14.26 1.56
N ARG A 17 -8.42 14.13 0.91
CA ARG A 17 -8.72 13.09 -0.12
C ARG A 17 -7.76 13.05 -1.31
N LYS A 18 -7.17 14.20 -1.69
CA LYS A 18 -6.30 14.27 -2.88
C LYS A 18 -4.98 13.52 -2.66
N PHE A 19 -4.54 13.40 -1.41
CA PHE A 19 -3.32 12.66 -1.08
C PHE A 19 -3.46 11.16 -1.37
N MET A 20 -4.65 10.58 -1.15
CA MET A 20 -4.93 9.17 -1.43
C MET A 20 -4.76 8.82 -2.91
N MET A 21 -5.32 9.65 -3.80
CA MET A 21 -5.14 9.48 -5.25
C MET A 21 -3.67 9.61 -5.70
N ILE A 22 -2.90 10.52 -5.10
CA ILE A 22 -1.48 10.68 -5.43
C ILE A 22 -0.70 9.42 -5.03
N THR A 23 -1.02 8.83 -3.88
CA THR A 23 -0.36 7.62 -3.39
C THR A 23 -0.70 6.39 -4.22
N ASP A 24 -1.95 6.27 -4.70
CA ASP A 24 -2.35 5.22 -5.64
C ASP A 24 -1.58 5.31 -6.97
N ILE A 25 -1.47 6.52 -7.53
CA ILE A 25 -0.71 6.75 -8.77
C ILE A 25 0.77 6.39 -8.56
N LEU A 26 1.36 6.77 -7.42
CA LEU A 26 2.75 6.46 -7.09
C LEU A 26 2.97 4.94 -6.97
N MET A 27 2.02 4.22 -6.38
CA MET A 27 2.05 2.76 -6.28
C MET A 27 1.86 2.06 -7.63
N MET A 28 1.04 2.64 -8.52
CA MET A 28 0.89 2.15 -9.89
C MET A 28 2.21 2.31 -10.66
N VAL A 29 2.84 3.49 -10.59
CA VAL A 29 4.11 3.75 -11.27
C VAL A 29 5.24 2.85 -10.75
N SER A 30 5.35 2.63 -9.44
CA SER A 30 6.37 1.74 -8.87
C SER A 30 6.22 0.29 -9.33
N SER A 31 4.98 -0.19 -9.47
CA SER A 31 4.68 -1.54 -9.94
C SER A 31 5.11 -1.75 -11.41
N TRP A 32 4.91 -0.73 -12.26
CA TRP A 32 5.33 -0.78 -13.66
C TRP A 32 6.85 -0.83 -13.82
N ILE A 33 7.57 -0.09 -12.98
CA ILE A 33 9.04 -0.06 -12.99
C ILE A 33 9.60 -1.44 -12.56
N THR A 34 8.93 -2.12 -11.65
CA THR A 34 9.38 -3.41 -11.10
C THR A 34 9.28 -4.57 -12.10
N ILE A 35 8.48 -4.44 -13.17
CA ILE A 35 8.32 -5.46 -14.22
C ILE A 35 9.58 -5.59 -15.11
N VAL A 36 10.42 -4.55 -15.20
CA VAL A 36 11.59 -4.56 -16.08
C VAL A 36 12.76 -5.31 -15.41
N PRO A 37 13.27 -6.42 -15.99
CA PRO A 37 14.28 -7.27 -15.37
C PRO A 37 15.70 -6.70 -15.58
N PHE A 38 15.93 -5.46 -15.17
CA PHE A 38 17.25 -4.84 -15.10
C PHE A 38 17.64 -4.64 -13.63
N THR A 39 18.81 -5.12 -13.23
CA THR A 39 19.32 -5.10 -11.84
C THR A 39 19.18 -3.73 -11.13
N PRO A 40 19.51 -2.57 -11.74
CA PRO A 40 19.33 -1.28 -11.07
C PRO A 40 17.87 -0.82 -11.04
N THR A 41 17.11 -1.05 -12.11
CA THR A 41 15.68 -0.68 -12.21
C THR A 41 14.83 -1.45 -11.20
N PHE A 42 15.15 -2.73 -10.98
CA PHE A 42 14.50 -3.57 -9.99
C PHE A 42 14.71 -3.05 -8.56
N ALA A 43 15.93 -2.63 -8.23
CA ALA A 43 16.24 -2.07 -6.91
C ALA A 43 15.51 -0.74 -6.66
N ILE A 44 15.46 0.13 -7.67
CA ILE A 44 14.75 1.42 -7.61
C ILE A 44 13.22 1.20 -7.48
N GLY A 45 12.65 0.27 -8.26
CA GLY A 45 11.25 -0.10 -8.19
C GLY A 45 10.85 -0.60 -6.80
N ARG A 46 11.68 -1.46 -6.19
CA ARG A 46 11.46 -1.94 -4.82
C ARG A 46 11.56 -0.84 -3.76
N PHE A 47 12.51 0.07 -3.91
CA PHE A 47 12.65 1.20 -2.97
C PHE A 47 11.43 2.12 -3.05
N LEU A 48 10.99 2.48 -4.26
CA LEU A 48 9.79 3.30 -4.47
C LEU A 48 8.53 2.59 -3.98
N SER A 49 8.39 1.29 -4.26
CA SER A 49 7.25 0.50 -3.79
C SER A 49 7.22 0.36 -2.28
N GLY A 50 8.37 0.29 -1.62
CA GLY A 50 8.48 0.27 -0.16
C GLY A 50 7.98 1.56 0.48
N ILE A 51 8.40 2.71 -0.10
CA ILE A 51 7.93 4.04 0.33
C ILE A 51 6.42 4.18 0.12
N ALA A 52 5.94 3.79 -1.07
CA ALA A 52 4.52 3.85 -1.41
C ALA A 52 3.67 2.98 -0.47
N ALA A 53 4.10 1.75 -0.19
CA ALA A 53 3.39 0.82 0.69
C ALA A 53 3.29 1.32 2.13
N GLY A 54 4.35 1.94 2.67
CA GLY A 54 4.33 2.52 4.01
C GLY A 54 3.30 3.65 4.16
N ILE A 55 3.19 4.47 3.12
CA ILE A 55 2.22 5.58 3.07
C ILE A 55 0.80 5.03 2.89
N PHE A 56 0.62 4.06 2.00
CA PHE A 56 -0.69 3.49 1.66
C PHE A 56 -1.35 2.72 2.80
N MET A 57 -0.59 2.13 3.73
CA MET A 57 -1.17 1.42 4.88
C MET A 57 -1.84 2.35 5.91
N THR A 58 -1.45 3.63 5.97
CA THR A 58 -1.87 4.54 7.05
C THR A 58 -3.07 5.41 6.64
N ILE A 59 -3.11 5.81 5.37
CA ILE A 59 -4.15 6.69 4.81
C ILE A 59 -5.57 6.10 4.87
N PRO A 60 -5.85 4.87 4.42
CA PRO A 60 -7.22 4.36 4.34
C PRO A 60 -7.84 4.16 5.71
N VAL A 61 -7.07 3.74 6.71
CA VAL A 61 -7.56 3.57 8.09
C VAL A 61 -7.89 4.91 8.74
N SER A 62 -7.03 5.93 8.54
CA SER A 62 -7.26 7.27 9.07
C SER A 62 -8.42 7.98 8.35
N PHE A 63 -8.51 7.83 7.03
CA PHE A 63 -9.61 8.37 6.23
C PHE A 63 -10.96 7.71 6.55
N VAL A 64 -11.00 6.40 6.77
CA VAL A 64 -12.21 5.70 7.21
C VAL A 64 -12.67 6.21 8.58
N ASN A 65 -11.75 6.52 9.50
CA ASN A 65 -12.10 7.10 10.80
C ASN A 65 -12.72 8.50 10.67
N GLU A 66 -12.29 9.33 9.69
CA GLU A 66 -12.89 10.65 9.44
C GLU A 66 -14.29 10.58 8.80
N VAL A 67 -14.56 9.58 7.97
CA VAL A 67 -15.83 9.47 7.21
C VAL A 67 -16.92 8.71 7.99
N THR A 68 -16.54 7.95 9.02
CA THR A 68 -17.44 7.04 9.73
C THR A 68 -18.05 7.70 10.97
N PRO A 69 -19.39 7.61 11.20
CA PRO A 69 -19.99 8.09 12.44
C PRO A 69 -19.47 7.30 13.66
N ASP A 70 -19.23 7.97 14.79
CA ASP A 70 -18.53 7.46 15.99
C ASP A 70 -19.00 6.07 16.50
N LYS A 71 -20.26 5.71 16.24
CA LYS A 71 -20.87 4.44 16.65
C LYS A 71 -20.45 3.23 15.80
N MET A 72 -19.93 3.44 14.60
CA MET A 72 -19.58 2.35 13.66
C MET A 72 -18.07 2.15 13.44
N ILE A 73 -17.24 3.10 13.89
CA ILE A 73 -15.76 3.02 13.84
C ILE A 73 -15.21 1.64 14.28
N PRO A 74 -15.64 1.05 15.42
CA PRO A 74 -15.06 -0.22 15.88
C PRO A 74 -15.43 -1.43 15.00
N LYS A 75 -16.41 -1.33 14.10
CA LYS A 75 -16.77 -2.41 13.17
C LYS A 75 -16.05 -2.27 11.82
N ILE A 76 -15.77 -1.04 11.39
CA ILE A 76 -15.27 -0.77 10.04
C ILE A 76 -13.74 -0.86 9.99
N CYS A 77 -13.06 -0.41 11.04
CA CYS A 77 -11.60 -0.52 11.15
C CYS A 77 -11.08 -1.97 11.04
N PRO A 78 -11.61 -2.95 11.80
CA PRO A 78 -11.19 -4.35 11.65
C PRO A 78 -11.59 -4.96 10.30
N LEU A 79 -12.68 -4.48 9.66
CA LEU A 79 -13.08 -4.94 8.33
C LEU A 79 -12.02 -4.58 7.28
N VAL A 80 -11.49 -3.35 7.31
CA VAL A 80 -10.41 -2.91 6.42
C VAL A 80 -9.15 -3.74 6.64
N GLN A 81 -8.80 -4.02 7.90
CA GLN A 81 -7.63 -4.82 8.24
C GLN A 81 -7.75 -6.29 7.77
N ILE A 82 -8.95 -6.87 7.82
CA ILE A 82 -9.19 -8.22 7.27
C ILE A 82 -8.96 -8.21 5.75
N SER A 83 -9.49 -7.21 5.03
CA SER A 83 -9.30 -7.08 3.58
C SER A 83 -7.83 -7.01 3.19
N THR A 84 -7.01 -6.24 3.92
CA THR A 84 -5.56 -6.14 3.67
C THR A 84 -4.83 -7.47 3.93
N ASN A 85 -5.21 -8.21 4.97
CA ASN A 85 -4.61 -9.51 5.24
C ASN A 85 -4.96 -10.54 4.15
N VAL A 86 -6.18 -10.49 3.61
CA VAL A 86 -6.58 -11.34 2.48
C VAL A 86 -5.73 -11.01 1.24
N GLU A 87 -5.53 -9.73 0.92
CA GLU A 87 -4.67 -9.30 -0.18
C GLU A 87 -3.24 -9.85 -0.04
N LEU A 88 -2.68 -9.80 1.16
CA LEU A 88 -1.34 -10.33 1.46
C LEU A 88 -1.21 -11.83 1.19
N ILE A 89 -2.21 -12.62 1.60
CA ILE A 89 -2.24 -14.07 1.34
C ILE A 89 -2.28 -14.35 -0.16
N PHE A 90 -3.11 -13.61 -0.92
CA PHE A 90 -3.17 -13.73 -2.36
C PHE A 90 -1.87 -13.34 -3.04
N ALA A 91 -1.24 -12.24 -2.60
CA ALA A 91 0.02 -11.74 -3.17
C ALA A 91 1.16 -12.76 -3.00
N TYR A 92 1.35 -13.31 -1.80
CA TYR A 92 2.37 -14.34 -1.58
C TYR A 92 2.05 -15.62 -2.36
N GLY A 93 0.78 -16.03 -2.43
CA GLY A 93 0.36 -17.19 -3.21
C GLY A 93 0.72 -17.07 -4.70
N PHE A 94 0.48 -15.90 -5.29
CA PHE A 94 0.84 -15.62 -6.69
C PHE A 94 2.35 -15.51 -6.92
N ASP A 95 3.08 -14.93 -5.97
CA ASP A 95 4.55 -14.80 -6.05
C ASP A 95 5.22 -16.19 -6.09
N TYR A 96 4.81 -17.10 -5.19
CA TYR A 96 5.31 -18.49 -5.21
C TYR A 96 4.97 -19.22 -6.51
N LEU A 97 3.76 -19.02 -7.07
CA LEU A 97 3.37 -19.64 -8.33
C LEU A 97 4.19 -19.11 -9.52
N CYS A 98 4.49 -17.81 -9.54
CA CYS A 98 5.26 -17.17 -10.60
C CYS A 98 6.74 -17.60 -10.56
N ILE A 99 7.34 -17.61 -9.37
CA ILE A 99 8.73 -18.07 -9.16
C ILE A 99 8.90 -19.53 -9.56
N LEU A 100 7.94 -20.40 -9.23
CA LEU A 100 7.98 -21.82 -9.60
C LEU A 100 8.02 -22.03 -11.13
N ARG A 101 7.44 -21.10 -11.91
CA ARG A 101 7.40 -21.17 -13.38
C ARG A 101 8.65 -20.64 -14.08
N ILE A 102 9.53 -19.92 -13.38
CA ILE A 102 10.80 -19.38 -13.91
C ILE A 102 11.98 -20.34 -13.65
N MET A 103 11.82 -21.27 -12.69
CA MET A 103 12.87 -22.21 -12.27
C MET A 103 12.84 -23.60 -12.97
N ILE A 104 11.82 -23.88 -13.79
CA ILE A 104 11.68 -25.08 -14.64
C ILE A 104 11.90 -24.69 -16.10
#